data_AF-A0A7R9D0P8-F1
#
_entry.id   AF-A0A7R9D0P8-F1
#
_cell.length_a   1.000
_cell.length_b   1.000
_cell.length_c   1.000
_cell.angle_alpha   90.00
_cell.angle_beta   90.00
_cell.angle_gamma   90.00
#
_symmetry.space_group_name_H-M   'P 1'
#
loop_
_entity.id
_entity.type
_entity.pdbx_description
1 polymer ?
#
loop_
_entity_poly.entity_id
_entity_poly.type
_entity_poly.pdbx_seq_one_letter_code
_entity_poly.pdbx_strand_id
1 'polypeptide(L)'
;MSQNKVRCQKIPRNLMELKVSVNFSWSKYFRGKRLHGDYDIRVEQAEFKELSLIASADGGTTVSMAVFRNGTKVMRSFRPDFLLVRQNLRDAGEDNRNLLLGFKFGGVHSINTLHAIYNFQDKPWVFAHLLQLQRRLGKENFPLIEQTFYPNYREMSLVQKWRQTGCVANMKKPRPPSVRTPEVVDAIQQRIENSPKISTRRLSQQNA
;
A
#
# COMPACT_ATOMS: atom_id res chain seq x y z
N MET A 1 -34.67 -52.89 18.22
CA MET A 1 -34.28 -51.46 18.33
C MET A 1 -33.19 -51.19 17.32
N SER A 2 -33.56 -50.65 16.14
CA SER A 2 -32.58 -50.25 15.12
C SER A 2 -32.10 -48.84 15.44
N GLN A 3 -30.84 -48.69 15.84
CA GLN A 3 -30.24 -47.37 16.03
C GLN A 3 -29.93 -46.77 14.65
N ASN A 4 -30.78 -45.84 14.20
CA ASN A 4 -30.49 -44.96 13.07
C ASN A 4 -29.31 -44.05 13.45
N LYS A 5 -28.11 -44.45 13.06
CA LYS A 5 -26.91 -43.64 13.14
C LYS A 5 -27.03 -42.53 12.10
N VAL A 6 -27.49 -41.34 12.51
CA VAL A 6 -27.46 -40.13 11.70
C VAL A 6 -26.00 -39.88 11.34
N ARG A 7 -25.61 -40.25 10.11
CA ARG A 7 -24.28 -39.97 9.59
C ARG A 7 -24.25 -38.49 9.26
N CYS A 8 -23.86 -37.65 10.23
CA CYS A 8 -23.56 -36.25 9.97
C CYS A 8 -22.57 -36.18 8.80
N GLN A 9 -23.05 -35.70 7.66
CA GLN A 9 -22.23 -35.55 6.46
C GLN A 9 -21.16 -34.51 6.79
N LYS A 10 -19.90 -34.94 6.92
CA LYS A 10 -18.79 -34.05 7.30
C LYS A 10 -18.67 -32.98 6.22
N ILE A 11 -18.86 -31.71 6.60
CA ILE A 11 -18.82 -30.58 5.67
C ILE A 11 -17.34 -30.31 5.33
N PRO A 12 -16.96 -30.25 4.05
CA PRO A 12 -15.59 -29.94 3.64
C PRO A 12 -15.21 -28.51 4.07
N ARG A 13 -13.92 -28.29 4.36
CA ARG A 13 -13.41 -26.96 4.72
C ARG A 13 -12.98 -26.20 3.47
N ASN A 14 -13.50 -24.98 3.31
CA ASN A 14 -13.19 -24.11 2.19
C ASN A 14 -11.93 -23.30 2.50
N LEU A 15 -10.83 -23.68 1.87
CA LEU A 15 -9.62 -22.88 1.80
C LEU A 15 -9.72 -21.95 0.60
N MET A 16 -9.67 -20.65 0.85
CA MET A 16 -9.64 -19.65 -0.20
C MET A 16 -8.23 -19.11 -0.39
N GLU A 17 -7.78 -19.08 -1.64
CA GLU A 17 -6.45 -18.62 -2.01
C GLU A 17 -6.55 -17.40 -2.94
N LEU A 18 -5.86 -16.34 -2.54
CA LEU A 18 -5.80 -15.07 -3.26
C LEU A 18 -4.46 -14.97 -3.97
N LYS A 19 -4.45 -14.98 -5.30
CA LYS A 19 -3.24 -15.21 -6.11
C LYS A 19 -2.84 -14.01 -6.97
N VAL A 20 -1.57 -13.95 -7.35
CA VAL A 20 -1.03 -12.98 -8.34
C VAL A 20 -1.02 -13.56 -9.76
N SER A 21 -0.89 -14.87 -9.90
CA SER A 21 -0.66 -15.51 -11.21
C SER A 21 -1.51 -16.75 -11.40
N VAL A 22 -2.04 -16.91 -12.61
CA VAL A 22 -2.87 -18.04 -13.03
C VAL A 22 -2.07 -19.34 -13.13
N ASN A 23 -0.75 -19.26 -13.25
CA ASN A 23 0.12 -20.41 -13.56
C ASN A 23 0.33 -21.40 -12.40
N PHE A 24 -0.05 -21.03 -11.16
CA PHE A 24 0.15 -21.89 -9.99
C PHE A 24 -1.19 -22.45 -9.47
N SER A 25 -1.36 -23.77 -9.56
CA SER A 25 -2.58 -24.46 -9.14
C SER A 25 -2.42 -25.04 -7.73
N TRP A 26 -2.89 -24.30 -6.72
CA TRP A 26 -2.91 -24.77 -5.34
C TRP A 26 -3.86 -25.95 -5.13
N SER A 27 -4.93 -26.03 -5.91
CA SER A 27 -5.85 -27.17 -5.89
C SER A 27 -5.15 -28.51 -6.20
N LYS A 28 -4.05 -28.50 -6.98
CA LYS A 28 -3.20 -29.68 -7.21
C LYS A 28 -2.45 -30.10 -5.95
N TYR A 29 -1.88 -29.15 -5.20
CA TYR A 29 -1.09 -29.43 -3.99
C TYR A 29 -1.94 -29.88 -2.81
N PHE A 30 -3.16 -29.36 -2.70
CA PHE A 30 -4.12 -29.74 -1.66
C PHE A 30 -4.99 -30.95 -2.04
N ARG A 31 -4.83 -31.50 -3.26
CA ARG A 31 -5.58 -32.68 -3.70
C ARG A 31 -5.31 -33.88 -2.78
N GLY A 32 -6.39 -34.47 -2.26
CA GLY A 32 -6.30 -35.61 -1.36
C GLY A 32 -5.77 -35.29 0.05
N LYS A 33 -5.47 -34.02 0.35
CA LYS A 33 -5.12 -33.58 1.70
C LYS A 33 -6.39 -33.44 2.54
N ARG A 34 -6.31 -33.91 3.78
CA ARG A 34 -7.41 -33.89 4.74
C ARG A 34 -6.96 -33.30 6.06
N LEU A 35 -7.81 -32.49 6.69
CA LEU A 35 -7.58 -32.01 8.05
C LEU A 35 -8.02 -33.11 9.03
N HIS A 36 -7.12 -33.47 9.95
CA HIS A 36 -7.31 -34.55 10.92
C HIS A 36 -7.75 -35.89 10.31
N GLY A 37 -7.42 -36.12 9.03
CA GLY A 37 -7.84 -37.32 8.28
C GLY A 37 -9.31 -37.36 7.85
N ASP A 38 -10.11 -36.40 8.32
CA ASP A 38 -11.57 -36.50 8.35
C ASP A 38 -12.29 -35.44 7.50
N TYR A 39 -11.66 -34.29 7.29
CA TYR A 39 -12.26 -33.18 6.55
C TYR A 39 -11.50 -32.97 5.24
N ASP A 40 -12.20 -33.11 4.12
CA ASP A 40 -11.66 -32.75 2.81
C ASP A 40 -11.47 -31.22 2.71
N ILE A 41 -10.38 -30.82 2.06
CA ILE A 41 -10.07 -29.41 1.81
C ILE A 41 -10.54 -29.06 0.40
N ARG A 42 -11.47 -28.10 0.30
CA ARG A 42 -11.89 -27.52 -0.97
C ARG A 42 -11.14 -26.22 -1.20
N VAL A 43 -10.41 -26.13 -2.31
CA VAL A 43 -9.63 -24.95 -2.67
C VAL A 43 -10.38 -24.10 -3.68
N GLU A 44 -10.65 -22.85 -3.34
CA GLU A 44 -11.16 -21.81 -4.24
C GLU A 44 -10.04 -20.80 -4.51
N GLN A 45 -9.73 -20.52 -5.77
CA GLN A 45 -8.62 -19.63 -6.17
C GLN A 45 -9.14 -18.44 -6.97
N ALA A 46 -8.75 -17.22 -6.59
CA ALA A 46 -9.15 -15.99 -7.28
C ALA A 46 -8.14 -14.85 -7.09
N GLU A 47 -8.26 -13.81 -7.93
CA GLU A 47 -7.63 -12.51 -7.67
C GLU A 47 -8.59 -11.59 -6.89
N PHE A 48 -8.06 -10.60 -6.17
CA PHE A 48 -8.90 -9.63 -5.44
C PHE A 48 -9.95 -8.94 -6.33
N LYS A 49 -9.59 -8.59 -7.57
CA LYS A 49 -10.47 -7.91 -8.53
C LYS A 49 -11.69 -8.75 -8.96
N GLU A 50 -11.66 -10.06 -8.77
CA GLU A 50 -12.73 -10.99 -9.17
C GLU A 50 -13.77 -11.20 -8.06
N LEU A 51 -13.55 -10.57 -6.90
CA LEU A 51 -14.25 -10.85 -5.67
C LEU A 51 -15.07 -9.66 -5.20
N SER A 52 -16.25 -9.98 -4.69
CA SER A 52 -16.97 -9.14 -3.75
C SER A 52 -17.30 -9.96 -2.51
N LEU A 53 -17.49 -9.31 -1.38
CA LEU A 53 -17.86 -10.00 -0.16
C LEU A 53 -18.89 -9.20 0.62
N ILE A 54 -19.64 -9.92 1.44
CA ILE A 54 -20.52 -9.38 2.46
C ILE A 54 -20.12 -10.05 3.77
N ALA A 55 -19.88 -9.26 4.80
CA ALA A 55 -19.53 -9.76 6.12
C ALA A 55 -20.58 -9.31 7.13
N SER A 56 -21.02 -10.25 7.97
CA SER A 56 -21.93 -10.01 9.09
C SER A 56 -21.29 -10.51 10.38
N ALA A 57 -21.60 -9.88 11.51
CA ALA A 57 -21.07 -10.24 12.82
C ALA A 57 -21.42 -11.70 13.18
N ASP A 58 -22.66 -12.11 12.91
CA ASP A 58 -23.14 -13.46 13.23
C ASP A 58 -23.02 -14.43 12.05
N GLY A 59 -23.01 -13.88 10.82
CA GLY A 59 -23.09 -14.65 9.58
C GLY A 59 -21.75 -14.99 8.90
N GLY A 60 -20.63 -14.49 9.47
CA GLY A 60 -19.30 -14.60 8.90
C GLY A 60 -19.15 -13.85 7.57
N THR A 61 -18.09 -14.17 6.81
CA THR A 61 -17.88 -13.62 5.46
C THR A 61 -18.46 -14.52 4.39
N THR A 62 -19.36 -14.00 3.55
CA THR A 62 -19.78 -14.63 2.30
C THR A 62 -19.06 -13.96 1.15
N VAL A 63 -18.33 -14.74 0.37
CA VAL A 63 -17.58 -14.27 -0.80
C VAL A 63 -18.35 -14.64 -2.05
N SER A 64 -18.43 -13.69 -2.98
CA SER A 64 -18.99 -13.84 -4.32
C SER A 64 -17.87 -13.66 -5.33
N MET A 65 -17.66 -14.68 -6.15
CA MET A 65 -16.59 -14.77 -7.13
C MET A 65 -17.18 -14.82 -8.53
N ALA A 66 -16.73 -13.93 -9.40
CA ALA A 66 -17.09 -13.94 -10.80
C ALA A 66 -16.18 -14.91 -11.57
N VAL A 67 -16.78 -15.91 -12.22
CA VAL A 67 -16.05 -16.88 -13.04
C VAL A 67 -16.60 -16.85 -14.46
N PHE A 68 -15.73 -16.75 -15.45
CA PHE A 68 -16.12 -16.88 -16.85
C PHE A 68 -16.11 -18.36 -17.25
N ARG A 69 -17.24 -18.89 -17.69
CA ARG A 69 -17.37 -20.24 -18.25
C ARG A 69 -17.97 -20.13 -19.64
N ASN A 70 -17.25 -20.60 -20.66
CA ASN A 70 -17.69 -20.57 -22.06
C ASN A 70 -18.18 -19.18 -22.51
N GLY A 71 -17.52 -18.11 -22.07
CA GLY A 71 -17.89 -16.72 -22.38
C GLY A 71 -19.02 -16.12 -21.52
N THR A 72 -19.72 -16.91 -20.70
CA THR A 72 -20.74 -16.41 -19.78
C THR A 72 -20.13 -16.13 -18.40
N LYS A 73 -20.37 -14.92 -17.86
CA LYS A 73 -20.00 -14.57 -16.49
C LYS A 73 -20.99 -15.20 -15.51
N VAL A 74 -20.54 -16.19 -14.76
CA VAL A 74 -21.33 -16.85 -13.71
C VAL A 74 -20.80 -16.40 -12.35
N MET A 75 -21.69 -15.92 -11.49
CA MET A 75 -21.35 -15.64 -10.10
C MET A 75 -21.56 -16.88 -9.25
N ARG A 76 -20.56 -17.23 -8.45
CA ARG A 76 -20.69 -18.24 -7.40
C ARG A 76 -20.41 -17.62 -6.05
N SER A 77 -21.12 -18.06 -5.02
CA SER A 77 -20.86 -17.63 -3.66
C SER A 77 -20.49 -18.80 -2.76
N PHE A 78 -19.61 -18.53 -1.80
CA PHE A 78 -19.16 -19.49 -0.80
C PHE A 78 -18.71 -18.77 0.48
N ARG A 79 -18.59 -19.52 1.59
CA ARG A 79 -18.03 -19.02 2.85
C ARG A 79 -16.64 -19.64 3.04
N PRO A 80 -15.55 -18.85 3.03
CA PRO A 80 -14.22 -19.37 3.33
C PRO A 80 -14.06 -19.64 4.81
N ASP A 81 -13.52 -20.82 5.16
CA ASP A 81 -13.09 -21.13 6.54
C ASP A 81 -11.69 -20.57 6.80
N PHE A 82 -10.86 -20.48 5.76
CA PHE A 82 -9.45 -20.07 5.85
C PHE A 82 -8.99 -19.34 4.60
N LEU A 83 -8.03 -18.41 4.76
CA LEU A 83 -7.44 -17.61 3.69
C LEU A 83 -5.93 -17.84 3.55
N LEU A 84 -5.47 -18.00 2.32
CA LEU A 84 -4.08 -17.94 1.93
C LEU A 84 -3.87 -16.73 1.02
N VAL A 85 -3.22 -15.69 1.51
CA VAL A 85 -3.03 -14.44 0.75
C VAL A 85 -1.65 -14.44 0.10
N ARG A 86 -1.63 -14.53 -1.22
CA ARG A 86 -0.41 -14.51 -2.06
C ARG A 86 -0.36 -13.30 -2.99
N GLN A 87 -1.39 -12.45 -2.99
CA GLN A 87 -1.48 -11.22 -3.78
C GLN A 87 -1.24 -9.98 -2.92
N ASN A 88 -0.58 -8.97 -3.49
CA ASN A 88 -0.47 -7.65 -2.87
C ASN A 88 -1.85 -6.97 -2.86
N LEU A 89 -2.19 -6.31 -1.76
CA LEU A 89 -3.47 -5.61 -1.61
C LEU A 89 -3.53 -4.30 -2.40
N ARG A 90 -2.37 -3.66 -2.58
CA ARG A 90 -2.23 -2.44 -3.37
C ARG A 90 -1.38 -2.71 -4.60
N ASP A 91 -1.92 -2.35 -5.76
CA ASP A 91 -1.21 -2.33 -7.04
C ASP A 91 -1.48 -1.00 -7.75
N ALA A 92 -0.90 -0.78 -8.93
CA ALA A 92 -1.02 0.47 -9.69
C ALA A 92 -2.48 0.84 -10.01
N GLY A 93 -3.11 1.60 -9.11
CA GLY A 93 -4.49 2.08 -9.23
C GLY A 93 -5.55 1.25 -8.47
N GLU A 94 -5.18 0.10 -7.89
CA GLU A 94 -6.12 -0.76 -7.16
C GLU A 94 -5.81 -0.79 -5.66
N ASP A 95 -6.86 -0.65 -4.83
CA ASP A 95 -6.78 -0.76 -3.38
C ASP A 95 -7.82 -1.75 -2.86
N ASN A 96 -7.35 -2.94 -2.50
CA ASN A 96 -8.17 -4.05 -2.03
C ASN A 96 -8.22 -4.17 -0.50
N ARG A 97 -7.78 -3.13 0.24
CA ARG A 97 -7.80 -3.13 1.71
C ARG A 97 -9.20 -3.31 2.29
N ASN A 98 -10.23 -2.80 1.60
CA ASN A 98 -11.64 -3.01 1.95
C ASN A 98 -12.02 -4.50 2.02
N LEU A 99 -11.54 -5.32 1.09
CA LEU A 99 -11.77 -6.77 1.11
C LEU A 99 -11.09 -7.42 2.32
N LEU A 100 -9.85 -7.02 2.62
CA LEU A 100 -9.15 -7.52 3.82
C LEU A 100 -9.92 -7.19 5.11
N LEU A 101 -10.46 -5.97 5.21
CA LEU A 101 -11.29 -5.56 6.35
C LEU A 101 -12.54 -6.43 6.46
N GLY A 102 -13.20 -6.74 5.35
CA GLY A 102 -14.36 -7.62 5.35
C GLY A 102 -14.06 -9.05 5.79
N PHE A 103 -12.90 -9.59 5.42
CA PHE A 103 -12.44 -10.88 5.93
C PHE A 103 -12.14 -10.84 7.43
N LYS A 104 -11.51 -9.75 7.90
CA LYS A 104 -11.22 -9.57 9.33
C LYS A 104 -12.49 -9.42 10.15
N PHE A 105 -13.46 -8.66 9.63
CA PHE A 105 -14.75 -8.43 10.27
C PHE A 105 -15.56 -9.73 10.40
N GLY A 106 -15.62 -10.55 9.35
CA GLY A 106 -16.29 -11.84 9.40
C GLY A 106 -15.48 -12.97 10.06
N GLY A 107 -14.35 -12.66 10.70
CA GLY A 107 -13.60 -13.62 11.52
C GLY A 107 -12.84 -14.70 10.75
N VAL A 108 -12.51 -14.49 9.48
CA VAL A 108 -11.82 -15.49 8.66
C VAL A 108 -10.34 -15.56 9.05
N HIS A 109 -9.85 -16.77 9.28
CA HIS A 109 -8.44 -17.02 9.64
C HIS A 109 -7.55 -16.99 8.39
N SER A 110 -6.28 -16.62 8.54
CA SER A 110 -5.37 -16.51 7.39
C SER A 110 -3.91 -16.81 7.68
N ILE A 111 -3.16 -17.16 6.62
CA ILE A 111 -1.69 -17.17 6.59
C ILE A 111 -1.20 -16.23 5.47
N ASN A 112 -0.33 -15.25 5.74
CA ASN A 112 -0.01 -14.65 7.04
C ASN A 112 -1.27 -14.12 7.75
N THR A 113 -1.19 -13.71 9.01
CA THR A 113 -2.35 -13.14 9.72
C THR A 113 -2.86 -11.88 9.01
N LEU A 114 -4.19 -11.69 8.98
CA LEU A 114 -4.80 -10.49 8.38
C LEU A 114 -4.24 -9.20 8.98
N HIS A 115 -3.90 -9.23 10.27
CA HIS A 115 -3.25 -8.12 10.97
C HIS A 115 -1.85 -7.82 10.40
N ALA A 116 -1.01 -8.84 10.21
CA ALA A 116 0.32 -8.66 9.63
C ALA A 116 0.21 -8.13 8.19
N ILE A 117 -0.72 -8.68 7.40
CA ILE A 117 -0.97 -8.26 6.02
C ILE A 117 -1.40 -6.78 5.96
N TYR A 118 -2.27 -6.34 6.87
CA TYR A 118 -2.70 -4.94 6.96
C TYR A 118 -1.54 -3.99 7.30
N ASN A 119 -0.67 -4.37 8.23
CA ASN A 119 0.49 -3.55 8.60
C ASN A 119 1.61 -3.59 7.54
N PHE A 120 1.64 -4.61 6.67
CA PHE A 120 2.63 -4.73 5.60
C PHE A 120 2.39 -3.84 4.38
N GLN A 121 1.32 -3.02 4.40
CA GLN A 121 0.97 -2.16 3.26
C GLN A 121 1.98 -1.04 3.02
N ASP A 122 2.60 -0.54 4.08
CA ASP A 122 3.56 0.56 4.00
C ASP A 122 4.97 0.05 4.21
N LYS A 123 5.76 0.04 3.13
CA LYS A 123 7.18 -0.38 3.18
C LYS A 123 7.99 0.37 4.26
N PRO A 124 7.85 1.70 4.42
CA PRO A 124 8.56 2.42 5.48
C PRO A 124 8.15 1.97 6.90
N TRP A 125 6.89 1.60 7.10
CA TRP A 125 6.39 1.08 8.38
C TRP A 125 7.05 -0.26 8.72
N VAL A 126 7.11 -1.17 7.75
CA VAL A 126 7.82 -2.45 7.92
C VAL A 126 9.32 -2.23 8.16
N PHE A 127 9.93 -1.29 7.44
CA PHE A 127 11.34 -0.95 7.60
C PHE A 127 11.65 -0.40 9.00
N ALA A 128 10.73 0.33 9.63
CA ALA A 128 10.89 0.80 11.00
C ALA A 128 11.02 -0.35 12.01
N HIS A 129 10.31 -1.47 11.80
CA HIS A 129 10.50 -2.68 12.62
C HIS A 129 11.88 -3.31 12.41
N LEU A 130 12.41 -3.29 11.18
CA LEU A 130 13.79 -3.74 10.91
C LEU A 130 14.81 -2.85 11.62
N LEU A 131 14.60 -1.53 11.65
CA LEU A 131 15.44 -0.60 12.42
C LEU A 131 15.38 -0.88 13.93
N GLN A 132 14.21 -1.22 14.48
CA GLN A 132 14.10 -1.62 15.89
C GLN A 132 14.90 -2.89 16.18
N LEU A 133 14.87 -3.87 15.28
CA LEU A 133 15.68 -5.07 15.40
C LEU A 133 17.18 -4.76 15.33
N GLN A 134 17.61 -3.91 14.39
CA GLN A 134 19.00 -3.48 14.29
C GLN A 134 19.49 -2.79 15.58
N ARG A 135 18.67 -1.91 16.18
CA ARG A 135 19.01 -1.24 17.45
C ARG A 135 19.21 -2.22 18.60
N ARG A 136 18.45 -3.32 18.61
CA ARG A 136 18.53 -4.35 19.65
C ARG A 136 19.71 -5.30 19.44
N LEU A 137 20.01 -5.68 18.19
CA LEU A 137 21.01 -6.70 17.86
C LEU A 137 22.39 -6.12 17.54
N GLY A 138 22.47 -4.82 17.23
CA GLY A 138 23.68 -4.16 16.75
C GLY A 138 23.86 -4.28 15.23
N LYS A 139 24.60 -3.33 14.63
CA LYS A 139 24.85 -3.29 13.18
C LYS A 139 25.64 -4.50 12.68
N GLU A 140 26.53 -5.05 13.49
CA GLU A 140 27.34 -6.23 13.16
C GLU A 140 26.49 -7.49 12.98
N ASN A 141 25.52 -7.73 13.88
CA ASN A 141 24.66 -8.92 13.83
C ASN A 141 23.46 -8.76 12.90
N PHE A 142 23.04 -7.52 12.65
CA PHE A 142 21.92 -7.20 11.77
C PHE A 142 22.27 -6.02 10.85
N PRO A 143 23.01 -6.27 9.75
CA PRO A 143 23.47 -5.24 8.83
C PRO A 143 22.34 -4.76 7.92
N LEU A 144 21.50 -3.86 8.43
CA LEU A 144 20.46 -3.19 7.67
C LEU A 144 21.04 -2.00 6.89
N ILE A 145 20.63 -1.86 5.62
CA ILE A 145 21.01 -0.72 4.77
C ILE A 145 20.62 0.62 5.42
N GLU A 146 21.50 1.62 5.31
CA GLU A 146 21.19 2.96 5.78
C GLU A 146 20.19 3.63 4.83
N GLN A 147 18.98 3.87 5.33
CA GLN A 147 17.92 4.50 4.57
C GLN A 147 17.36 5.71 5.35
N THR A 148 17.08 6.80 4.63
CA THR A 148 16.41 7.98 5.18
C THR A 148 14.96 8.02 4.71
N PHE A 149 14.03 8.13 5.65
CA PHE A 149 12.61 8.32 5.34
C PHE A 149 12.28 9.81 5.27
N TYR A 150 11.56 10.21 4.21
CA TYR A 150 11.04 11.56 4.03
C TYR A 150 9.51 11.49 4.01
N PRO A 151 8.79 12.14 4.96
CA PRO A 151 7.33 12.16 4.96
C PRO A 151 6.73 12.79 3.70
N ASN A 152 7.45 13.74 3.10
CA ASN A 152 7.07 14.42 1.87
C ASN A 152 8.30 14.96 1.13
N TYR A 153 8.10 15.41 -0.11
CA TYR A 153 9.17 15.88 -0.99
C TYR A 153 9.89 17.15 -0.49
N ARG A 154 9.26 17.98 0.37
CA ARG A 154 9.87 19.23 0.85
C ARG A 154 11.08 18.95 1.73
N GLU A 155 10.99 17.91 2.56
CA GLU A 155 12.09 17.46 3.41
C GLU A 155 13.31 16.98 2.62
N MET A 156 13.09 16.42 1.42
CA MET A 156 14.18 16.02 0.54
C MET A 156 15.00 17.23 0.06
N SER A 157 14.33 18.33 -0.31
CA SER A 157 14.99 19.57 -0.72
C SER A 157 15.74 20.23 0.44
N LEU A 158 15.20 20.16 1.66
CA LEU A 158 15.86 20.70 2.85
C LEU A 158 17.14 19.92 3.18
N VAL A 159 17.13 18.59 3.08
CA VAL A 159 18.33 17.77 3.30
C VAL A 159 19.38 17.99 2.22
N GLN A 160 18.98 18.14 0.96
CA GLN A 160 19.92 18.52 -0.12
C GLN A 160 20.58 19.88 0.17
N LYS A 161 19.78 20.87 0.55
CA LYS A 161 20.28 22.21 0.90
C LYS A 161 21.20 22.17 2.12
N TRP A 162 20.85 21.39 3.16
CA TRP A 162 21.69 21.24 4.35
C TRP A 162 23.01 20.54 4.05
N ARG A 163 23.01 19.46 3.24
CA ARG A 163 24.24 18.77 2.81
C ARG A 163 25.19 19.71 2.05
N GLN A 164 24.65 20.66 1.28
CA GLN A 164 25.44 21.62 0.51
C GLN A 164 25.91 22.84 1.32
N THR A 165 25.09 23.33 2.26
CA THR A 165 25.31 24.63 2.91
C THR A 165 25.53 24.56 4.42
N GLY A 166 25.38 23.39 5.03
CA GLY A 166 25.43 23.20 6.48
C GLY A 166 24.27 23.85 7.25
N CYS A 167 23.33 24.53 6.58
CA CYS A 167 22.27 25.30 7.24
C CYS A 167 20.91 25.17 6.51
N VAL A 168 19.85 24.92 7.27
CA VAL A 168 18.47 24.80 6.75
C VAL A 168 17.67 26.09 6.86
N ALA A 169 18.26 27.17 7.39
CA ALA A 169 17.55 28.42 7.59
C ALA A 169 17.03 28.97 6.25
N ASN A 170 15.76 29.38 6.25
CA ASN A 170 15.24 30.29 5.25
C ASN A 170 16.00 31.62 5.41
N MET A 171 17.09 31.82 4.67
CA MET A 171 17.59 33.17 4.45
C MET A 171 16.43 33.95 3.83
N LYS A 172 15.74 34.77 4.64
CA LYS A 172 14.98 35.89 4.10
C LYS A 172 16.00 36.61 3.21
N LYS A 173 15.76 36.63 1.89
CA LYS A 173 16.64 37.36 0.96
C LYS A 173 16.92 38.72 1.59
N PRO A 174 18.19 39.11 1.79
CA PRO A 174 18.49 40.39 2.42
C PRO A 174 17.70 41.45 1.67
N ARG A 175 16.90 42.24 2.41
CA ARG A 175 16.23 43.40 1.80
C ARG A 175 17.37 44.26 1.24
N PRO A 176 17.32 44.65 -0.05
CA PRO A 176 18.33 45.56 -0.56
C PRO A 176 18.34 46.81 0.33
N PRO A 177 19.52 47.38 0.61
CA PRO A 177 19.62 48.61 1.38
C PRO A 177 18.70 49.67 0.77
N SER A 178 18.01 50.44 1.62
CA SER A 178 17.09 51.49 1.19
C SER A 178 17.82 52.58 0.38
N VAL A 179 19.10 52.77 0.66
CA VAL A 179 20.00 53.66 -0.06
C VAL A 179 20.79 52.85 -1.08
N ARG A 180 20.60 53.15 -2.36
CA ARG A 180 21.36 52.54 -3.46
C ARG A 180 22.69 53.28 -3.60
N THR A 181 23.79 52.54 -3.63
CA THR A 181 25.11 53.11 -3.97
C THR A 181 25.13 53.52 -5.46
N PRO A 182 25.99 54.48 -5.87
CA PRO A 182 26.10 54.90 -7.27
C PRO A 182 26.32 53.73 -8.25
N GLU A 183 27.17 52.77 -7.87
CA GLU A 183 27.43 51.55 -8.65
C GLU A 183 26.16 50.70 -8.88
N VAL A 184 25.27 50.63 -7.88
CA VAL A 184 24.01 49.88 -8.00
C VAL A 184 23.02 50.60 -8.91
N VAL A 185 23.07 51.94 -8.95
CA VAL A 185 22.25 52.75 -9.86
C VAL A 185 22.73 52.55 -11.30
N ASP A 186 24.04 52.60 -11.54
CA ASP A 186 24.65 52.40 -12.85
C ASP A 186 24.37 50.98 -13.39
N ALA A 187 24.48 49.97 -12.53
CA ALA A 187 24.16 48.58 -12.90
C ALA A 187 22.68 48.38 -13.25
N ILE A 188 21.77 49.13 -12.61
CA ILE A 188 20.33 49.11 -12.96
C ILE A 188 20.11 49.84 -14.29
N GLN A 189 20.78 50.97 -14.51
CA GLN A 189 20.68 51.76 -15.73
C GLN A 189 21.14 50.96 -16.96
N GLN A 190 22.29 50.30 -16.87
CA GLN A 190 22.79 49.39 -17.91
C GLN A 190 21.83 48.21 -18.16
N ARG A 191 21.16 47.70 -17.12
CA ARG A 191 20.16 46.63 -17.27
C ARG A 191 18.89 47.10 -17.99
N ILE A 192 18.48 48.34 -17.75
CA ILE A 192 17.32 48.96 -18.40
C ILE A 192 17.62 49.17 -19.89
N GLU A 193 18.83 49.64 -20.23
CA GLU A 193 19.29 49.82 -21.61
C GLU A 193 19.38 48.49 -22.36
N ASN A 194 19.91 47.45 -21.71
CA ASN A 194 20.10 46.14 -22.33
C ASN A 194 18.82 45.28 -22.43
N SER A 195 17.74 45.63 -21.74
CA SER A 195 16.49 44.86 -21.72
C SER A 195 15.25 45.71 -21.41
N PRO A 196 14.77 46.52 -22.37
CA PRO A 196 13.68 47.47 -22.15
C PRO A 196 12.31 46.81 -21.87
N LYS A 197 12.13 45.52 -22.16
CA LYS A 197 10.82 44.85 -22.08
C LYS A 197 10.35 44.48 -20.66
N ILE A 198 11.19 44.66 -19.62
CA ILE A 198 10.82 44.35 -18.23
C ILE A 198 10.39 45.61 -17.45
N SER A 199 10.70 46.83 -17.93
CA SER A 199 10.42 48.06 -17.17
C SER A 199 9.01 48.65 -17.37
N THR A 200 8.30 48.30 -18.44
CA THR A 200 6.97 48.89 -18.73
C THR A 200 5.83 48.30 -17.90
N ARG A 201 6.03 47.19 -17.18
CA ARG A 201 4.95 46.56 -16.40
C ARG A 201 4.55 47.32 -15.13
N ARG A 202 5.37 48.28 -14.66
CA ARG A 202 5.05 49.14 -13.51
C ARG A 202 4.53 50.54 -13.88
N LEU A 203 4.86 51.05 -15.07
CA LEU A 203 4.37 52.36 -15.51
C LEU A 203 2.91 52.31 -15.99
N SER A 204 2.43 51.16 -16.47
CA SER A 204 1.02 51.01 -16.87
C SER A 204 0.03 50.82 -15.72
N GLN A 205 0.50 50.70 -14.47
CA GLN A 205 -0.35 50.57 -13.27
C GLN A 205 -0.48 51.86 -12.45
N GLN A 206 0.11 52.97 -12.90
CA GLN A 206 0.00 54.27 -12.21
C GLN A 206 -0.92 55.28 -12.92
N ASN A 207 -1.46 54.95 -14.09
CA ASN A 207 -2.39 55.80 -14.84
C ASN A 207 -3.74 55.10 -15.09
N ALA A 208 -4.35 54.57 -14.02
CA ALA A 208 -5.77 54.19 -13.98
C ALA A 208 -6.35 54.61 -12.62
#